data_AF-A0A2E7VD32-F1
#
_entry.id   AF-A0A2E7VD32-F1
#
_cell.length_a   1.000
_cell.length_b   1.000
_cell.length_c   1.000
_cell.angle_alpha   90.00
_cell.angle_beta   90.00
_cell.angle_gamma   90.00
#
_symmetry.space_group_name_H-M   'P 1'
#
loop_
_entity.id
_entity.type
_entity.pdbx_description
1 polymer ?
#
loop_
_entity_poly.entity_id
_entity_poly.type
_entity_poly.pdbx_seq_one_letter_code
_entity_poly.pdbx_strand_id
1 'polypeptide(L)'
;MGERNCAFDGCNALEFRTSGYCLRHKGGWPDGNNPEITSTSEKTSQKPIAEIWWLPIIALAYAPIFLLVLAYVEQVEVKDAEPFFLHDLVYLLFYAFAILVFLSPILLPIYAVYLVRINRQRKENGTSNLGLTIFHLLSFMVPLLGYLVFWMLASALGA
;
A
#
# COMPACT_ATOMS: atom_id res chain seq x y z
N MET A 1 -52.10 33.92 14.33
CA MET A 1 -51.03 32.91 14.23
C MET A 1 -50.10 33.38 13.11
N GLY A 2 -48.83 33.64 13.42
CA GLY A 2 -47.99 34.55 12.63
C GLY A 2 -47.48 33.96 11.31
N GLU A 3 -47.73 34.67 10.21
CA GLU A 3 -47.22 34.45 8.85
C GLU A 3 -45.72 34.78 8.77
N ARG A 4 -44.89 34.00 9.43
CA ARG A 4 -43.44 34.13 9.31
C ARG A 4 -42.98 33.01 8.39
N ASN A 5 -42.39 33.36 7.25
CA ASN A 5 -41.76 32.41 6.34
C ASN A 5 -40.24 32.53 6.48
N CYS A 6 -39.51 31.51 6.03
CA CYS A 6 -38.06 31.50 6.16
C CYS A 6 -37.49 32.50 5.16
N ALA A 7 -36.54 33.32 5.59
CA ALA A 7 -35.87 34.30 4.71
C ALA A 7 -34.92 33.66 3.68
N PHE A 8 -35.02 32.34 3.45
CA PHE A 8 -34.25 31.65 2.42
C PHE A 8 -35.16 31.48 1.20
N ASP A 9 -34.72 31.96 0.05
CA ASP A 9 -35.53 31.93 -1.17
C ASP A 9 -35.94 30.49 -1.51
N GLY A 10 -37.26 30.28 -1.62
CA GLY A 10 -37.87 28.97 -1.89
C GLY A 10 -38.12 28.09 -0.65
N CYS A 11 -37.92 28.60 0.58
CA CYS A 11 -38.18 27.84 1.81
C CYS A 11 -39.48 28.27 2.52
N ASN A 12 -40.50 27.41 2.50
CA ASN A 12 -41.80 27.63 3.15
C ASN A 12 -41.91 27.00 4.55
N ALA A 13 -40.80 26.86 5.28
CA ALA A 13 -40.84 26.33 6.64
C ALA A 13 -41.39 27.39 7.61
N LEU A 14 -42.38 27.01 8.44
CA LEU A 14 -43.08 27.90 9.38
C LEU A 14 -42.46 27.92 10.80
N GLU A 15 -41.37 27.20 11.02
CA GLU A 15 -40.75 27.03 12.34
C GLU A 15 -39.65 28.06 12.60
N PHE A 16 -39.96 29.09 13.41
CA PHE A 16 -39.00 30.09 13.89
C PHE A 16 -38.97 30.09 15.41
N ARG A 17 -37.77 30.03 15.99
CA ARG A 17 -37.61 30.31 17.43
C ARG A 17 -37.03 31.69 17.74
N THR A 18 -36.30 32.34 16.84
CA THR A 18 -35.88 33.76 17.00
C THR A 18 -35.19 34.38 15.77
N SER A 19 -34.65 33.58 14.84
CA SER A 19 -33.66 34.06 13.85
C SER A 19 -34.20 34.39 12.45
N GLY A 20 -35.50 34.30 12.17
CA GLY A 20 -36.05 34.49 10.81
C GLY A 20 -35.68 33.40 9.79
N TYR A 21 -34.87 32.42 10.20
CA TYR A 21 -34.51 31.22 9.44
C TYR A 21 -34.97 29.95 10.16
N CYS A 22 -35.38 28.94 9.39
CA CYS A 22 -35.75 27.63 9.92
C CYS A 22 -34.53 26.85 10.43
N LEU A 23 -34.75 25.80 11.24
CA LEU A 23 -33.66 24.98 11.79
C LEU A 23 -32.74 24.37 10.71
N ARG A 24 -33.26 24.16 9.50
CA ARG A 24 -32.46 23.66 8.35
C ARG A 24 -31.46 24.69 7.82
N HIS A 25 -31.71 25.98 8.05
CA HIS A 25 -30.87 27.10 7.57
C HIS A 25 -30.17 27.89 8.69
N LYS A 26 -30.47 27.60 9.96
CA LYS A 26 -29.86 28.27 11.12
C LYS A 26 -28.35 28.01 11.26
N GLY A 27 -27.81 26.97 10.61
CA GLY A 27 -26.38 26.63 10.63
C GLY A 27 -25.57 27.18 9.45
N GLY A 28 -26.17 28.00 8.59
CA GLY A 28 -25.56 28.43 7.32
C GLY A 28 -25.33 29.93 7.21
N TRP A 29 -24.99 30.63 8.31
CA TRP A 29 -24.56 32.02 8.19
C TRP A 29 -23.06 32.06 7.82
N PRO A 30 -22.69 32.60 6.64
CA PRO A 30 -21.32 32.96 6.35
C PRO A 30 -21.07 34.34 6.96
N ASP A 31 -20.23 34.42 8.00
CA ASP A 31 -19.62 35.69 8.35
C ASP A 31 -18.80 36.17 7.14
N GLY A 32 -19.00 37.44 6.79
CA GLY A 32 -18.58 38.01 5.52
C GLY A 32 -17.11 37.79 5.16
N ASN A 33 -16.90 37.60 3.86
CA ASN A 33 -15.64 37.48 3.12
C ASN A 33 -15.06 36.06 3.01
N ASN A 34 -15.59 35.26 2.07
CA ASN A 34 -14.83 34.55 1.02
C ASN A 34 -15.73 33.53 0.29
N PRO A 35 -15.45 33.22 -0.99
CA PRO A 35 -16.39 32.55 -1.87
C PRO A 35 -16.54 31.07 -1.51
N GLU A 36 -17.78 30.60 -1.56
CA GLU A 36 -18.13 29.25 -2.00
C GLU A 36 -17.30 28.10 -1.39
N ILE A 37 -17.47 27.87 -0.08
CA ILE A 37 -17.17 26.55 0.48
C ILE A 37 -18.36 25.65 0.13
N THR A 38 -18.36 25.20 -1.13
CA THR A 38 -18.93 23.90 -1.47
C THR A 38 -18.43 22.93 -0.41
N SER A 39 -19.34 22.28 0.30
CA SER A 39 -19.08 21.08 1.08
C SER A 39 -18.72 19.92 0.13
N THR A 40 -17.74 20.13 -0.73
CA THR A 40 -16.76 19.11 -1.07
C THR A 40 -16.08 18.77 0.24
N SER A 41 -16.64 17.78 0.93
CA SER A 41 -15.82 16.73 1.55
C SER A 41 -14.54 16.65 0.71
N GLU A 42 -13.41 17.05 1.27
CA GLU A 42 -12.10 16.69 0.77
C GLU A 42 -12.07 15.15 0.72
N LYS A 43 -12.67 14.57 -0.32
CA LYS A 43 -12.07 13.44 -0.98
C LYS A 43 -10.77 14.02 -1.48
N THR A 44 -9.76 13.96 -0.60
CA THR A 44 -8.37 14.00 -0.99
C THR A 44 -8.34 13.17 -2.26
N SER A 45 -8.16 13.84 -3.40
CA SER A 45 -8.06 13.20 -4.70
C SER A 45 -6.73 12.46 -4.65
N GLN A 46 -6.69 11.36 -3.89
CA GLN A 46 -5.63 10.38 -3.96
C GLN A 46 -5.79 9.83 -5.36
N LYS A 47 -4.96 10.38 -6.25
CA LYS A 47 -4.80 9.89 -7.61
C LYS A 47 -4.71 8.37 -7.51
N PRO A 48 -5.57 7.61 -8.23
CA PRO A 48 -5.63 6.18 -8.10
C PRO A 48 -4.21 5.63 -8.33
N ILE A 49 -3.72 4.86 -7.35
CA ILE A 49 -2.40 4.25 -7.48
C ILE A 49 -2.53 3.25 -8.63
N ALA A 50 -1.63 3.36 -9.61
CA ALA A 50 -1.51 2.36 -10.64
C ALA A 50 -1.05 1.06 -9.96
N GLU A 51 -1.96 0.10 -9.85
CA GLU A 51 -1.67 -1.19 -9.26
C GLU A 51 -0.71 -1.96 -10.17
N ILE A 52 0.46 -2.27 -9.64
CA ILE A 52 1.46 -3.08 -10.32
C ILE A 52 1.28 -4.52 -9.83
N TRP A 53 0.49 -5.31 -10.56
CA TRP A 53 0.06 -6.64 -10.11
C TRP A 53 1.19 -7.68 -10.03
N TRP A 54 2.31 -7.46 -10.73
CA TRP A 54 3.45 -8.36 -10.73
C TRP A 54 4.42 -8.16 -9.54
N LEU A 55 4.32 -7.05 -8.79
CA LEU A 55 5.19 -6.82 -7.63
C LEU A 55 5.05 -7.90 -6.54
N PRO A 56 3.84 -8.27 -6.10
CA PRO A 56 3.66 -9.40 -5.18
C PRO A 56 4.17 -10.74 -5.71
N ILE A 57 4.07 -10.97 -7.04
CA ILE A 57 4.55 -12.21 -7.66
C ILE A 57 6.07 -12.31 -7.54
N ILE A 58 6.79 -11.22 -7.84
CA ILE A 58 8.25 -11.16 -7.68
C ILE A 58 8.66 -11.42 -6.23
N ALA A 59 7.99 -10.77 -5.28
CA ALA A 59 8.30 -10.94 -3.86
C ALA A 59 8.06 -12.38 -3.37
N LEU A 60 7.07 -13.08 -3.93
CA LEU A 60 6.81 -14.49 -3.63
C LEU A 60 7.85 -15.42 -4.29
N ALA A 61 8.21 -15.14 -5.55
CA ALA A 61 9.18 -15.93 -6.32
C ALA A 61 10.61 -15.80 -5.78
N TYR A 62 10.89 -14.74 -5.02
CA TYR A 62 12.19 -14.47 -4.41
C TYR A 62 12.77 -15.69 -3.67
N ALA A 63 12.01 -16.29 -2.75
CA ALA A 63 12.50 -17.39 -1.92
C ALA A 63 12.84 -18.67 -2.70
N PRO A 64 11.94 -19.24 -3.54
CA PRO A 64 12.28 -20.45 -4.29
C PRO A 64 13.43 -20.24 -5.26
N ILE A 65 13.54 -19.05 -5.88
CA ILE A 65 14.68 -18.75 -6.77
C ILE A 65 15.98 -18.65 -5.95
N PHE A 66 15.95 -18.01 -4.79
CA PHE A 66 17.12 -17.93 -3.90
C PHE A 66 17.59 -19.32 -3.46
N LEU A 67 16.67 -20.20 -3.06
CA LEU A 67 17.00 -21.58 -2.70
C LEU A 67 17.59 -22.37 -3.88
N LEU A 68 17.07 -22.19 -5.09
CA LEU A 68 17.64 -22.79 -6.30
C LEU A 68 19.06 -22.31 -6.57
N VAL A 69 19.33 -21.01 -6.39
CA VAL A 69 20.67 -20.42 -6.52
C VAL A 69 21.63 -21.03 -5.50
N LEU A 70 21.23 -21.13 -4.23
CA LEU A 70 22.06 -21.76 -3.19
C LEU A 70 22.36 -23.23 -3.51
N ALA A 71 21.33 -23.99 -3.89
CA ALA A 71 21.48 -25.40 -4.25
C ALA A 71 22.41 -25.61 -5.46
N TYR A 72 22.39 -24.68 -6.42
CA TYR A 72 23.30 -24.72 -7.56
C TYR A 72 24.74 -24.39 -7.14
N VAL A 73 24.95 -23.33 -6.35
CA VAL A 73 26.30 -22.96 -5.86
C VAL A 73 26.95 -24.13 -5.11
N GLU A 74 26.20 -24.82 -4.25
CA GLU A 74 26.68 -26.00 -3.53
C GLU A 74 27.07 -27.14 -4.49
N GLN A 75 26.33 -27.36 -5.58
CA GLN A 75 26.67 -28.38 -6.56
C GLN A 75 27.91 -28.03 -7.38
N VAL A 76 28.10 -26.76 -7.73
CA VAL A 76 29.27 -26.29 -8.50
C VAL A 76 30.55 -26.44 -7.71
N GLU A 77 30.55 -26.12 -6.41
CA GLU A 77 31.75 -26.30 -5.56
C GLU A 77 32.22 -27.76 -5.48
N VAL A 78 31.33 -28.73 -5.73
CA VAL A 78 31.62 -30.16 -5.65
C VAL A 78 32.04 -30.76 -6.99
N LYS A 79 31.71 -30.13 -8.12
CA LYS A 79 31.93 -30.68 -9.46
C LYS A 79 32.66 -29.67 -10.37
N ASP A 80 33.93 -29.94 -10.68
CA ASP A 80 34.83 -29.14 -11.52
C ASP A 80 34.42 -29.04 -13.02
N ALA A 81 33.14 -29.21 -13.37
CA ALA A 81 32.69 -29.27 -14.75
C ALA A 81 31.38 -28.50 -14.95
N GLU A 82 31.47 -27.18 -15.16
CA GLU A 82 30.30 -26.33 -15.44
C GLU A 82 30.45 -25.50 -16.73
N PRO A 83 29.35 -25.28 -17.48
CA PRO A 83 29.31 -24.34 -18.59
C PRO A 83 29.37 -22.89 -18.07
N PHE A 84 30.38 -22.15 -18.53
CA PHE A 84 30.72 -20.76 -18.16
C PHE A 84 29.49 -19.81 -17.99
N PHE A 85 28.49 -19.91 -18.87
CA PHE A 85 27.31 -19.04 -18.84
C PHE A 85 26.40 -19.22 -17.61
N LEU A 86 26.21 -20.46 -17.13
CA LEU A 86 25.35 -20.71 -15.96
C LEU A 86 25.99 -20.20 -14.68
N HIS A 87 27.31 -20.31 -14.58
CA HIS A 87 28.09 -19.76 -13.47
C HIS A 87 27.93 -18.23 -13.37
N ASP A 88 28.14 -17.50 -14.47
CA ASP A 88 27.99 -16.04 -14.51
C ASP A 88 26.56 -15.59 -14.13
N LEU A 89 25.53 -16.27 -14.64
CA LEU A 89 24.14 -15.96 -14.35
C LEU A 89 23.82 -16.15 -12.86
N VAL A 90 24.27 -17.25 -12.27
CA VAL A 90 24.05 -17.57 -10.86
C VAL A 90 24.77 -16.58 -9.96
N TYR A 91 26.00 -16.21 -10.31
CA TYR A 91 26.77 -15.23 -9.57
C TYR A 91 26.10 -13.84 -9.61
N LEU A 92 25.59 -13.43 -10.78
CA LEU A 92 24.80 -12.21 -10.92
C LEU A 92 23.52 -12.25 -10.05
N LEU A 93 22.79 -13.36 -10.08
CA LEU A 93 21.58 -13.54 -9.28
C LEU A 93 21.91 -13.50 -7.78
N PHE A 94 22.97 -14.17 -7.35
CA PHE A 94 23.41 -14.18 -5.95
C PHE A 94 23.70 -12.76 -5.45
N TYR A 95 24.43 -11.94 -6.23
CA TYR A 95 24.66 -10.55 -5.87
C TYR A 95 23.38 -9.71 -5.85
N ALA A 96 22.49 -9.91 -6.82
CA ALA A 96 21.20 -9.22 -6.82
C ALA A 96 20.40 -9.57 -5.55
N PHE A 97 20.42 -10.83 -5.12
CA PHE A 97 19.81 -11.27 -3.86
C PHE A 97 20.46 -10.61 -2.65
N ALA A 98 21.79 -10.57 -2.58
CA ALA A 98 22.51 -9.92 -1.49
C ALA A 98 22.13 -8.42 -1.39
N ILE A 99 22.15 -7.70 -2.51
CA ILE A 99 21.75 -6.28 -2.57
C ILE A 99 20.31 -6.11 -2.08
N LEU A 100 19.38 -6.96 -2.50
CA LEU A 100 17.99 -6.89 -2.05
C LEU A 100 17.87 -7.11 -0.54
N VAL A 101 18.63 -8.03 0.04
CA VAL A 101 18.66 -8.25 1.49
C VAL A 101 19.22 -7.03 2.23
N PHE A 102 20.30 -6.43 1.74
CA PHE A 102 20.87 -5.20 2.33
C PHE A 102 19.93 -4.00 2.24
N LEU A 103 19.17 -3.88 1.14
CA LEU A 103 18.19 -2.80 0.94
C LEU A 103 16.85 -3.08 1.61
N SER A 104 16.58 -4.30 2.04
CA SER A 104 15.29 -4.70 2.62
C SER A 104 14.85 -3.91 3.86
N PRO A 105 15.73 -3.38 4.76
CA PRO A 105 15.28 -2.50 5.85
C PRO A 105 14.57 -1.24 5.37
N ILE A 106 14.89 -0.78 4.16
CA ILE A 106 14.28 0.40 3.52
C ILE A 106 13.13 -0.03 2.61
N LEU A 107 13.33 -1.10 1.82
CA LEU A 107 12.34 -1.55 0.84
C LEU A 107 11.10 -2.17 1.50
N LEU A 108 11.24 -2.94 2.58
CA LEU A 108 10.11 -3.61 3.24
C LEU A 108 9.09 -2.61 3.82
N PRO A 109 9.48 -1.55 4.55
CA PRO A 109 8.53 -0.53 4.99
C PRO A 109 7.80 0.16 3.83
N ILE A 110 8.51 0.50 2.75
CA ILE A 110 7.93 1.12 1.56
C ILE A 110 6.91 0.16 0.91
N TYR A 111 7.30 -1.11 0.79
CA TYR A 111 6.44 -2.15 0.23
C TYR A 111 5.20 -2.42 1.09
N ALA A 112 5.33 -2.41 2.42
CA ALA A 112 4.20 -2.51 3.34
C ALA A 112 3.21 -1.36 3.15
N VAL A 113 3.70 -0.12 3.06
CA VAL A 113 2.85 1.05 2.77
C VAL A 113 2.16 0.92 1.42
N TYR A 114 2.87 0.46 0.39
CA TYR A 114 2.29 0.18 -0.94
C TYR A 114 1.14 -0.83 -0.86
N LEU A 115 1.35 -1.98 -0.21
CA LEU A 115 0.34 -3.02 -0.05
C LEU A 115 -0.88 -2.55 0.75
N VAL A 116 -0.67 -1.79 1.81
CA VAL A 116 -1.77 -1.20 2.61
C VAL A 116 -2.59 -0.24 1.77
N ARG A 117 -1.95 0.63 0.98
CA ARG A 117 -2.65 1.59 0.12
C ARG A 117 -3.48 0.89 -0.96
N ILE A 118 -2.96 -0.15 -1.60
CA ILE A 118 -3.72 -0.92 -2.60
C ILE A 118 -4.90 -1.67 -1.97
N ASN A 119 -4.68 -2.34 -0.83
CA ASN A 119 -5.75 -3.03 -0.13
C ASN A 119 -6.87 -2.06 0.30
N ARG A 120 -6.49 -0.86 0.77
CA ARG A 120 -7.45 0.20 1.08
C ARG A 120 -8.22 0.65 -0.15
N GLN A 121 -7.55 0.96 -1.25
CA GLN A 121 -8.18 1.38 -2.51
C GLN A 121 -9.15 0.32 -3.04
N ARG A 122 -8.79 -0.96 -2.95
CA ARG A 122 -9.68 -2.07 -3.34
C ARG A 122 -10.90 -2.21 -2.44
N LYS A 123 -10.74 -1.99 -1.13
CA LYS A 123 -11.86 -1.97 -0.18
C LYS A 123 -12.83 -0.81 -0.50
N GLU A 124 -12.30 0.37 -0.78
CA GLU A 124 -13.10 1.55 -1.18
C GLU A 124 -13.80 1.34 -2.53
N ASN A 125 -13.18 0.60 -3.45
CA ASN A 125 -13.77 0.25 -4.76
C ASN A 125 -14.70 -0.97 -4.73
N GLY A 126 -14.91 -1.62 -3.57
CA GLY A 126 -15.73 -2.83 -3.46
C GLY A 126 -15.13 -4.07 -4.17
N THR A 127 -13.85 -4.04 -4.53
CA THR A 127 -13.15 -5.12 -5.24
C THR A 127 -12.24 -5.95 -4.32
N SER A 128 -12.31 -5.74 -3.01
CA SER A 128 -11.50 -6.48 -2.04
C SER A 128 -11.94 -7.94 -1.95
N ASN A 129 -11.04 -8.87 -2.23
CA ASN A 129 -11.20 -10.30 -1.99
C ASN A 129 -10.21 -10.74 -0.90
N LEU A 130 -10.68 -11.55 0.05
CA LEU A 130 -9.86 -12.16 1.11
C LEU A 130 -8.64 -12.89 0.54
N GLY A 131 -8.79 -13.63 -0.56
CA GLY A 131 -7.68 -14.35 -1.20
C GLY A 131 -6.59 -13.40 -1.69
N LEU A 132 -6.96 -12.23 -2.21
CA LEU A 132 -6.00 -11.22 -2.64
C LEU A 132 -5.29 -10.56 -1.45
N THR A 133 -6.01 -10.30 -0.36
CA THR A 133 -5.40 -9.78 0.87
C THR A 133 -4.41 -10.78 1.46
N ILE A 134 -4.76 -12.08 1.50
CA ILE A 134 -3.84 -13.15 1.92
C ILE A 134 -2.63 -13.20 0.99
N PHE A 135 -2.83 -13.13 -0.32
CA PHE A 135 -1.75 -13.11 -1.30
C PHE A 135 -0.76 -11.96 -1.05
N HIS A 136 -1.25 -10.74 -0.82
CA HIS A 136 -0.41 -9.60 -0.45
C HIS A 136 0.32 -9.78 0.89
N LEU A 137 -0.34 -10.40 1.88
CA LEU A 137 0.31 -10.71 3.15
C LEU A 137 1.44 -11.73 2.96
N LEU A 138 1.19 -12.81 2.23
CA LEU A 138 2.19 -13.84 1.94
C LEU A 138 3.37 -13.25 1.15
N SER A 139 3.11 -12.41 0.14
CA SER A 139 4.17 -11.76 -0.64
C SER A 139 5.04 -10.82 0.20
N PHE A 140 4.53 -10.28 1.31
CA PHE A 140 5.32 -9.51 2.28
C PHE A 140 6.07 -10.40 3.28
N MET A 141 5.43 -11.46 3.76
CA MET A 141 6.01 -12.35 4.77
C MET A 141 7.23 -13.12 4.24
N VAL A 142 7.22 -13.54 2.97
CA VAL A 142 8.34 -14.26 2.35
C VAL A 142 9.67 -13.47 2.41
N PRO A 143 9.78 -12.25 1.87
CA PRO A 143 11.02 -11.48 1.94
C PRO A 143 11.36 -11.03 3.37
N LEU A 144 10.36 -10.80 4.23
CA LEU A 144 10.62 -10.51 5.66
C LEU A 144 11.28 -11.69 6.37
N LEU A 145 10.76 -12.90 6.19
CA LEU A 145 11.35 -14.11 6.76
C LEU A 145 12.74 -14.37 6.18
N GLY A 146 12.93 -14.17 4.87
CA GLY A 146 14.23 -14.27 4.22
C GLY A 146 15.27 -13.31 4.83
N TYR A 147 14.89 -12.05 5.03
CA TYR A 147 15.72 -11.07 5.73
C TYR A 147 16.09 -11.51 7.15
N LEU A 148 15.10 -11.93 7.95
CA LEU A 148 15.34 -12.33 9.33
C LEU A 148 16.26 -13.56 9.43
N VAL A 149 16.04 -14.56 8.57
CA VAL A 149 16.90 -15.76 8.52
C VAL A 149 18.32 -15.40 8.10
N PHE A 150 18.47 -14.54 7.09
CA PHE A 150 19.80 -14.10 6.65
C PHE A 150 20.57 -13.43 7.79
N TRP A 151 19.97 -12.46 8.48
CA TRP A 151 20.66 -11.76 9.57
C TRP A 151 20.91 -12.66 10.78
N MET A 152 19.99 -13.57 11.08
CA MET A 152 20.22 -14.59 12.11
C MET A 152 21.45 -15.46 11.80
N LEU A 153 21.59 -15.92 10.55
CA LEU A 153 22.74 -16.70 10.12
C LEU A 153 24.03 -15.89 10.08
N ALA A 154 23.98 -14.66 9.56
CA ALA A 154 25.12 -13.75 9.51
C ALA A 154 25.67 -13.47 10.92
N SER A 155 24.79 -13.15 11.88
CA SER A 155 25.18 -12.94 13.27
C SER A 155 25.74 -14.20 13.93
N ALA A 156 25.25 -15.40 13.57
CA ALA A 156 25.80 -16.66 14.06
C ALA A 156 27.23 -16.94 13.52
N LEU A 157 27.57 -16.41 12.34
CA LEU A 157 28.88 -16.52 11.71
C LEU A 157 29.86 -15.39 12.12
N GLY A 158 29.43 -14.45 12.96
CA GLY A 158 30.28 -13.35 13.45
C GLY A 158 30.40 -12.16 12.50
N ALA A 159 29.46 -11.99 11.58
CA ALA A 159 29.33 -10.81 10.72
C ALA A 159 28.58 -9.65 11.40
#